data_AF-A0A7L2HNC9-F1
#
_entry.id   AF-A0A7L2HNC9-F1
#
_cell.length_a   1.000
_cell.length_b   1.000
_cell.length_c   1.000
_cell.angle_alpha   90.00
_cell.angle_beta   90.00
_cell.angle_gamma   90.00
#
_symmetry.space_group_name_H-M   'P 1'
#
loop_
_entity.id
_entity.type
_entity.pdbx_description
1 polymer ?
#
loop_
_entity_poly.entity_id
_entity_poly.type
_entity_poly.pdbx_seq_one_letter_code
_entity_poly.pdbx_strand_id
1 'polypeptide(L)'
;KCKFILFQAIITSQNQWDEMLLTKGVVVIDVYQAWCGPCKAVVNLFRKLKNEFGEDDVLHFAVAEADSIPTLQPFRNKCEPVFLFCVNGKIITIVRGVNAPLISKKITELVQEEREMAAGRKERAEVLTKQIPKYIRVFLLHLHEEVVRYSVGIIKPDDVLEGRVEEIKQKIRDAGFGIEAAEEKMLTEEQIRVFYARNKEQPDFGDFVQFMTRGPCHVLVITKKEATDAIPHWKELRETSERSQWLTQCMQWLKYCITLCLVRLGGTKETESILSICDVQDSVEDASRQLAFFFPNFSIKKTDEKVEKTLALIRPSLLKERRHSIMQRIKDDGFKIAMQKEIILSEEQTREFYKEHENQDYFPVLLEQMTSGPTLILALTRENAVAHWRDLLGPKTVEDAMKENPNSLRAKYAVNNIPIDQLHGSSTPDDAQRELQFFFPQEHTLALIKPAAAKKHKDDIMQKVKDAGFTISKIKEEALTREMATQFYKDHKGKPFFEQLVTCMTEGPSVIMILTKENAVEEWRQLMGPTDPELAKETSPESIRAQFAQDILSNAVHGSSN
;
A
#
# COMPACT_ATOMS: atom_id res chain seq x y z
N LYS A 1 -32.86 3.45 -47.98
CA LYS A 1 -31.81 2.79 -47.19
C LYS A 1 -31.97 3.23 -45.73
N CYS A 2 -32.77 2.52 -44.93
CA CYS A 2 -32.91 2.84 -43.50
C CYS A 2 -31.59 2.51 -42.79
N LYS A 3 -30.85 3.52 -42.36
CA LYS A 3 -29.80 3.36 -41.34
C LYS A 3 -30.52 2.89 -40.08
N PHE A 4 -30.27 1.65 -39.64
CA PHE A 4 -30.62 1.23 -38.28
C PHE A 4 -29.83 2.13 -37.34
N ILE A 5 -30.49 3.14 -36.76
CA ILE A 5 -29.89 3.97 -35.71
C ILE A 5 -29.79 3.06 -34.48
N LEU A 6 -28.56 2.73 -34.08
CA LEU A 6 -28.31 2.03 -32.84
C LEU A 6 -28.91 2.85 -31.69
N PHE A 7 -29.85 2.23 -30.97
CA PHE A 7 -30.60 2.85 -29.88
C PHE A 7 -29.67 3.31 -28.73
N GLN A 8 -28.59 2.53 -28.51
CA GLN A 8 -27.51 2.76 -27.57
C GLN A 8 -26.19 2.90 -28.33
N ALA A 9 -25.38 3.90 -27.98
CA ALA A 9 -24.00 3.98 -28.45
C ALA A 9 -23.15 2.88 -27.80
N ILE A 10 -22.19 2.33 -28.55
CA ILE A 10 -21.28 1.29 -28.04
C ILE A 10 -19.91 1.94 -27.82
N ILE A 11 -19.38 1.78 -26.62
CA ILE A 11 -18.09 2.34 -26.20
C ILE A 11 -17.16 1.18 -25.86
N THR A 12 -16.07 1.05 -26.63
CA THR A 12 -15.06 0.00 -26.49
C THR A 12 -13.64 0.56 -26.39
N SER A 13 -13.46 1.89 -26.32
CA SER A 13 -12.15 2.53 -26.18
C SER A 13 -12.22 3.81 -25.35
N GLN A 14 -11.08 4.23 -24.81
CA GLN A 14 -10.97 5.48 -24.03
C GLN A 14 -11.40 6.71 -24.84
N ASN A 15 -11.02 6.80 -26.11
CA ASN A 15 -11.39 7.94 -26.96
C ASN A 15 -12.91 8.04 -27.14
N GLN A 16 -13.60 6.90 -27.33
CA GLN A 16 -15.07 6.86 -27.43
C GLN A 16 -15.74 7.22 -26.10
N TRP A 17 -15.10 6.88 -24.98
CA TRP A 17 -15.56 7.25 -23.64
C TRP A 17 -15.49 8.77 -23.44
N ASP A 18 -14.38 9.39 -23.81
CA ASP A 18 -14.19 10.84 -23.70
C ASP A 18 -15.14 11.60 -24.63
N GLU A 19 -15.34 11.14 -25.87
CA GLU A 19 -16.33 11.69 -26.81
C GLU A 19 -17.75 11.59 -26.26
N MET A 20 -18.12 10.47 -25.64
CA MET A 20 -19.45 10.29 -25.05
C MET A 20 -19.71 11.29 -23.93
N LEU A 21 -18.71 11.56 -23.09
CA LEU A 21 -18.82 12.51 -21.98
C LEU A 21 -19.02 13.96 -22.45
N LEU A 22 -18.60 14.30 -23.68
CA LEU A 22 -18.83 15.62 -24.27
C LEU A 22 -20.27 15.80 -24.81
N THR A 23 -21.09 14.74 -24.82
CA THR A 23 -22.48 14.81 -25.26
C THR A 23 -23.29 15.69 -24.30
N LYS A 24 -24.05 16.64 -24.86
CA LYS A 24 -24.92 17.53 -24.08
C LYS A 24 -26.13 16.75 -23.56
N GLY A 25 -26.62 17.10 -22.37
CA GLY A 25 -27.76 16.41 -21.75
C GLY A 25 -27.34 15.28 -20.80
N VAL A 26 -28.30 14.41 -20.51
CA VAL A 26 -28.17 13.28 -19.59
C VAL A 26 -27.76 12.03 -20.38
N VAL A 27 -26.59 11.48 -20.04
CA VAL A 27 -26.09 10.24 -20.63
C VAL A 27 -26.16 9.12 -19.58
N VAL A 28 -26.89 8.05 -19.91
CA VAL A 28 -26.97 6.85 -19.08
C VAL A 28 -26.14 5.74 -19.73
N ILE A 29 -25.09 5.30 -19.03
CA ILE A 29 -24.12 4.32 -19.54
C ILE A 29 -24.27 3.02 -18.77
N ASP A 30 -24.61 1.95 -19.46
CA ASP A 30 -24.59 0.57 -18.95
C ASP A 30 -23.18 -0.02 -19.10
N VAL A 31 -22.48 -0.21 -17.99
CA VAL A 31 -21.11 -0.73 -17.95
C VAL A 31 -21.13 -2.24 -17.81
N TYR A 32 -20.47 -2.92 -18.74
CA TYR A 32 -20.43 -4.38 -18.82
C TYR A 32 -19.02 -4.91 -19.04
N GLN A 33 -18.82 -6.20 -18.76
CA GLN A 33 -17.57 -6.92 -19.04
C GLN A 33 -17.65 -7.59 -20.41
N ALA A 34 -16.51 -7.72 -21.11
CA ALA A 34 -16.43 -8.35 -22.43
C ALA A 34 -17.05 -9.77 -22.44
N TRP A 35 -16.93 -10.50 -21.33
CA TRP A 35 -17.43 -11.87 -21.19
C TRP A 35 -18.94 -11.98 -20.88
N CYS A 36 -19.58 -10.94 -20.32
CA CYS A 36 -21.00 -10.98 -19.94
C CYS A 36 -21.92 -10.20 -20.89
N GLY A 37 -21.39 -9.21 -21.60
CA GLY A 37 -22.16 -8.34 -22.49
C GLY A 37 -23.11 -7.39 -21.76
N PRO A 38 -23.73 -6.42 -22.48
CA PRO A 38 -24.60 -5.41 -21.86
C PRO A 38 -25.89 -6.00 -21.30
N CYS A 39 -26.50 -5.30 -20.34
CA CYS A 39 -27.68 -5.77 -19.62
C CYS A 39 -28.94 -5.77 -20.51
N LYS A 40 -29.34 -6.95 -20.99
CA LYS A 40 -30.53 -7.11 -21.86
C LYS A 40 -31.85 -6.77 -21.15
N ALA A 41 -31.90 -6.84 -19.82
CA ALA A 41 -33.12 -6.62 -19.03
C ALA A 41 -33.60 -5.16 -19.05
N VAL A 42 -32.70 -4.19 -19.21
CA VAL A 42 -33.04 -2.75 -19.19
C VAL A 42 -33.34 -2.17 -20.56
N VAL A 43 -33.08 -2.90 -21.64
CA VAL A 43 -33.21 -2.40 -23.03
C VAL A 43 -34.64 -1.91 -23.32
N ASN A 44 -35.65 -2.66 -22.89
CA ASN A 44 -37.05 -2.27 -23.09
C ASN A 44 -37.45 -1.04 -22.25
N LEU A 45 -36.90 -0.93 -21.04
CA LEU A 45 -37.11 0.23 -20.18
C LEU A 45 -36.51 1.49 -20.81
N PHE A 46 -35.24 1.43 -21.23
CA PHE A 46 -34.58 2.55 -21.89
C PHE A 46 -35.29 2.92 -23.18
N ARG A 47 -35.78 1.96 -23.97
CA ARG A 47 -36.56 2.25 -25.18
C ARG A 47 -37.83 3.03 -24.85
N LYS A 48 -38.56 2.63 -23.80
CA LYS A 48 -39.73 3.35 -23.33
C LYS A 48 -39.39 4.79 -22.91
N LEU A 49 -38.34 4.96 -22.09
CA LEU A 49 -37.92 6.27 -21.60
C LEU A 49 -37.38 7.18 -22.72
N LYS A 50 -36.67 6.62 -23.70
CA LYS A 50 -36.22 7.40 -24.86
C LYS A 50 -37.40 7.89 -25.69
N ASN A 51 -38.47 7.09 -25.83
CA ASN A 51 -39.66 7.54 -26.54
C ASN A 51 -40.43 8.61 -25.74
N GLU A 52 -40.38 8.53 -24.41
CA GLU A 52 -41.04 9.50 -23.51
C GLU A 52 -40.31 10.84 -23.44
N PHE A 53 -38.97 10.84 -23.47
CA PHE A 53 -38.13 12.04 -23.31
C PHE A 53 -37.38 12.45 -24.58
N GLY A 54 -37.56 11.76 -25.70
CA GLY A 54 -36.70 11.84 -26.89
C GLY A 54 -36.97 13.01 -27.85
N GLU A 55 -37.95 13.87 -27.58
CA GLU A 55 -38.27 15.01 -28.46
C GLU A 55 -37.21 16.13 -28.39
N ASP A 56 -36.46 16.23 -27.29
CA ASP A 56 -35.52 17.35 -27.05
C ASP A 56 -34.03 16.97 -27.17
N ASP A 57 -33.71 15.74 -27.56
CA ASP A 57 -32.33 15.20 -27.57
C ASP A 57 -31.57 15.39 -26.24
N VAL A 58 -32.29 15.40 -25.11
CA VAL A 58 -31.74 15.61 -23.75
C VAL A 58 -31.27 14.30 -23.12
N LEU A 59 -31.73 13.14 -23.61
CA LEU A 59 -31.46 11.83 -23.00
C LEU A 59 -30.77 10.87 -23.98
N HIS A 60 -29.55 10.47 -23.62
CA HIS A 60 -28.73 9.54 -24.38
C HIS A 60 -28.47 8.26 -23.60
N PHE A 61 -28.36 7.14 -24.32
CA PHE A 61 -28.02 5.85 -23.75
C PHE A 61 -26.77 5.29 -24.42
N ALA A 62 -25.87 4.74 -23.63
CA ALA A 62 -24.69 4.06 -24.11
C ALA A 62 -24.45 2.74 -23.35
N VAL A 63 -23.67 1.86 -23.96
CA VAL A 63 -23.13 0.65 -23.33
C VAL A 63 -21.61 0.73 -23.40
N ALA A 64 -20.91 0.48 -22.30
CA ALA A 64 -19.46 0.60 -22.22
C ALA A 64 -18.80 -0.69 -21.73
N GLU A 65 -17.82 -1.17 -22.49
CA GLU A 65 -17.04 -2.36 -22.13
C GLU A 65 -15.89 -1.97 -21.19
N ALA A 66 -16.01 -2.33 -19.91
CA ALA A 66 -15.06 -1.93 -18.87
C ALA A 66 -13.64 -2.47 -19.09
N ASP A 67 -13.51 -3.64 -19.71
CA ASP A 67 -12.23 -4.32 -19.95
C ASP A 67 -11.33 -3.53 -20.91
N SER A 68 -11.95 -2.84 -21.87
CA SER A 68 -11.24 -2.09 -22.92
C SER A 68 -11.07 -0.59 -22.63
N ILE A 69 -11.63 -0.09 -21.50
CA ILE A 69 -11.62 1.34 -21.14
C ILE A 69 -10.86 1.52 -19.81
N PRO A 70 -9.66 2.13 -19.81
CA PRO A 70 -8.87 2.39 -18.61
C PRO A 70 -9.63 3.13 -17.50
N THR A 71 -10.41 4.18 -17.83
CA THR A 71 -11.22 4.92 -16.84
C THR A 71 -12.27 4.06 -16.13
N LEU A 72 -12.67 2.94 -16.73
CA LEU A 72 -13.65 2.01 -16.16
C LEU A 72 -13.02 0.83 -15.42
N GLN A 73 -11.70 0.83 -15.20
CA GLN A 73 -10.98 -0.20 -14.44
C GLN A 73 -11.65 -0.55 -13.09
N PRO A 74 -12.18 0.39 -12.28
CA PRO A 74 -12.81 0.06 -11.00
C PRO A 74 -14.10 -0.79 -11.11
N PHE A 75 -14.67 -0.90 -12.31
CA PHE A 75 -15.85 -1.70 -12.60
C PHE A 75 -15.52 -3.07 -13.20
N ARG A 76 -14.24 -3.40 -13.43
CA ARG A 76 -13.81 -4.71 -13.93
C ARG A 76 -14.04 -5.84 -12.93
N ASN A 77 -14.11 -7.07 -13.42
CA ASN A 77 -14.20 -8.31 -12.64
C ASN A 77 -15.44 -8.42 -11.73
N LYS A 78 -16.52 -7.69 -12.05
CA LYS A 78 -17.79 -7.72 -11.31
C LYS A 78 -18.91 -8.24 -12.21
N CYS A 79 -19.71 -9.16 -11.68
CA CYS A 79 -20.84 -9.76 -12.39
C CYS A 79 -22.14 -8.95 -12.25
N GLU A 80 -22.12 -7.84 -11.49
CA GLU A 80 -23.28 -6.97 -11.31
C GLU A 80 -23.34 -5.88 -12.40
N PRO A 81 -24.52 -5.62 -13.00
CA PRO A 81 -24.66 -4.53 -13.97
C PRO A 81 -24.59 -3.17 -13.26
N VAL A 82 -23.89 -2.22 -13.87
CA VAL A 82 -23.66 -0.88 -13.30
C VAL A 82 -24.10 0.20 -14.29
N PHE A 83 -24.96 1.11 -13.83
CA PHE A 83 -25.47 2.23 -14.62
C PHE A 83 -24.86 3.54 -14.13
N LEU A 84 -24.10 4.21 -14.99
CA LEU A 84 -23.51 5.52 -14.74
C LEU A 84 -24.40 6.61 -15.34
N PHE A 85 -24.66 7.65 -14.56
CA PHE A 85 -25.46 8.79 -14.98
C PHE A 85 -24.54 10.00 -15.11
N CYS A 86 -24.33 10.47 -16.34
CA CYS A 86 -23.42 11.55 -16.65
C CYS A 86 -24.17 12.76 -17.17
N VAL A 87 -23.74 13.95 -16.76
CA VAL A 87 -24.28 15.23 -17.24
C VAL A 87 -23.12 16.18 -17.47
N ASN A 88 -22.98 16.72 -18.69
CA ASN A 88 -21.92 17.65 -19.09
C ASN A 88 -20.50 17.18 -18.70
N GLY A 89 -20.17 15.94 -19.08
CA GLY A 89 -18.86 15.34 -18.85
C GLY A 89 -18.57 14.90 -17.42
N LYS A 90 -19.54 14.97 -16.50
CA LYS A 90 -19.35 14.55 -15.11
C LYS A 90 -20.31 13.43 -14.74
N ILE A 91 -19.79 12.41 -14.05
CA ILE A 91 -20.62 11.35 -13.45
C ILE A 91 -21.32 11.94 -12.22
N ILE A 92 -22.64 12.02 -12.28
CA ILE A 92 -23.50 12.56 -11.21
C ILE A 92 -23.88 11.47 -10.21
N THR A 93 -24.24 10.28 -10.70
CA THR A 93 -24.66 9.17 -9.84
C THR A 93 -24.39 7.81 -10.49
N ILE A 94 -24.40 6.77 -9.65
CA ILE A 94 -24.15 5.37 -10.02
C ILE A 94 -25.26 4.52 -9.43
N VAL A 95 -25.83 3.62 -10.22
CA VAL A 95 -26.80 2.62 -9.76
C VAL A 95 -26.25 1.23 -10.06
N ARG A 96 -26.14 0.40 -9.03
CA ARG A 96 -25.72 -1.01 -9.15
C ARG A 96 -26.94 -1.92 -9.16
N GLY A 97 -26.91 -2.96 -9.99
CA GLY A 97 -28.00 -3.91 -10.15
C GLY A 97 -29.16 -3.38 -11.00
N VAL A 98 -29.98 -4.31 -11.48
CA VAL A 98 -31.15 -3.99 -12.32
C VAL A 98 -32.31 -3.55 -11.44
N ASN A 99 -32.33 -2.28 -11.03
CA ASN A 99 -33.43 -1.68 -10.29
C ASN A 99 -34.22 -0.71 -11.20
N ALA A 100 -35.15 -1.26 -11.99
CA ALA A 100 -35.91 -0.49 -12.98
C ALA A 100 -36.67 0.74 -12.39
N PRO A 101 -37.35 0.64 -11.23
CA PRO A 101 -37.99 1.81 -10.61
C PRO A 101 -37.01 2.92 -10.23
N LEU A 102 -35.87 2.56 -9.63
CA LEU A 102 -34.85 3.53 -9.22
C LEU A 102 -34.19 4.21 -10.42
N ILE A 103 -33.84 3.42 -11.45
CA ILE A 103 -33.27 3.92 -12.70
C ILE A 103 -34.25 4.88 -13.38
N SER A 104 -35.52 4.51 -13.51
CA SER A 104 -36.55 5.37 -14.13
C SER A 104 -36.69 6.69 -13.36
N LYS A 105 -36.81 6.62 -12.03
CA LYS A 105 -36.90 7.80 -11.17
C LYS A 105 -35.71 8.74 -11.38
N LYS A 106 -34.49 8.21 -11.42
CA LYS A 106 -33.27 9.01 -11.59
C LYS A 106 -33.16 9.64 -12.98
N ILE A 107 -33.54 8.93 -14.03
CA ILE A 107 -33.59 9.48 -15.39
C ILE A 107 -34.57 10.66 -15.43
N THR A 108 -35.79 10.47 -14.91
CA THR A 108 -36.82 11.52 -14.91
C THR A 108 -36.38 12.76 -14.12
N GLU A 109 -35.79 12.57 -12.94
CA GLU A 109 -35.24 13.67 -12.12
C GLU A 109 -34.19 14.48 -12.90
N LEU A 110 -33.18 13.81 -13.46
CA LEU A 110 -32.07 14.48 -14.15
C LEU A 110 -32.50 15.17 -15.46
N VAL A 111 -33.40 14.55 -16.22
CA VAL A 111 -33.90 15.14 -17.48
C VAL A 111 -34.74 16.39 -17.19
N GLN A 112 -35.58 16.34 -16.14
CA GLN A 112 -36.38 17.49 -15.75
C GLN A 112 -35.50 18.66 -15.26
N GLU A 113 -34.45 18.35 -14.49
CA GLU A 113 -33.47 19.36 -14.06
C GLU A 113 -32.74 19.99 -15.24
N GLU A 114 -32.22 19.21 -16.20
CA GLU A 114 -31.53 19.77 -17.37
C GLU A 114 -32.48 20.61 -18.25
N ARG A 115 -33.77 20.25 -18.34
CA ARG A 115 -34.79 21.08 -19.03
C ARG A 115 -35.05 22.41 -18.31
N GLU A 116 -35.16 22.41 -16.99
CA GLU A 116 -35.34 23.64 -16.21
C GLU A 116 -34.14 24.59 -16.32
N MET A 117 -32.94 24.01 -16.40
CA MET A 117 -31.68 24.73 -16.55
C MET A 117 -31.53 25.29 -17.98
N ALA A 118 -31.89 24.50 -19.00
CA ALA A 118 -31.94 24.97 -20.39
C ALA A 118 -32.99 26.08 -20.61
N ALA A 119 -34.09 26.05 -19.85
CA ALA A 119 -35.11 27.10 -19.85
C ALA A 119 -34.73 28.36 -19.04
N GLY A 120 -33.54 28.39 -18.43
CA GLY A 120 -33.04 29.53 -17.65
C GLY A 120 -33.79 29.78 -16.34
N ARG A 121 -34.59 28.82 -15.85
CA ARG A 121 -35.42 28.95 -14.63
C ARG A 121 -34.67 28.55 -13.36
N LYS A 122 -33.48 27.97 -13.51
CA LYS A 122 -32.65 27.44 -12.43
C LYS A 122 -31.19 27.73 -12.79
N GLU A 123 -30.47 28.43 -11.92
CA GLU A 123 -29.02 28.61 -12.08
C GLU A 123 -28.28 27.33 -11.64
N ARG A 124 -27.20 27.00 -12.34
CA ARG A 124 -26.35 25.86 -11.98
C ARG A 124 -25.66 26.18 -10.66
N ALA A 125 -26.20 25.67 -9.56
CA ALA A 125 -25.45 25.60 -8.32
C ALA A 125 -24.12 24.90 -8.61
N GLU A 126 -22.99 25.52 -8.26
CA GLU A 126 -21.73 24.78 -8.12
C GLU A 126 -22.06 23.55 -7.28
N VAL A 127 -21.82 22.35 -7.83
CA VAL A 127 -22.15 21.09 -7.17
C VAL A 127 -21.35 21.04 -5.87
N LEU A 128 -21.93 21.55 -4.79
CA LEU A 128 -21.51 21.27 -3.44
C LEU A 128 -21.59 19.75 -3.34
N THR A 129 -20.43 19.13 -3.13
CA THR A 129 -20.15 17.71 -2.95
C THR A 129 -20.89 17.07 -1.75
N LYS A 130 -22.04 17.62 -1.34
CA LYS A 130 -22.80 17.31 -0.15
C LYS A 130 -23.95 16.31 -0.37
N GLN A 131 -24.27 15.93 -1.60
CA GLN A 131 -25.28 14.89 -1.88
C GLN A 131 -24.80 13.76 -2.79
N ILE A 132 -23.48 13.61 -2.93
CA ILE A 132 -22.88 12.43 -3.54
C ILE A 132 -22.71 11.38 -2.42
N PRO A 133 -23.30 10.18 -2.53
CA PRO A 133 -23.06 9.11 -1.57
C PRO A 133 -21.55 8.93 -1.32
N LYS A 134 -21.15 8.74 -0.05
CA LYS A 134 -19.73 8.75 0.38
C LYS A 134 -18.84 7.84 -0.49
N TYR A 135 -19.39 6.76 -1.04
CA TYR A 135 -18.70 5.83 -1.94
C TYR A 135 -18.37 6.42 -3.33
N ILE A 136 -19.20 7.31 -3.88
CA ILE A 136 -18.92 8.02 -5.15
C ILE A 136 -17.97 9.20 -4.91
N ARG A 137 -17.96 9.78 -3.71
CA ARG A 137 -16.98 10.81 -3.35
C ARG A 137 -15.56 10.26 -3.31
N VAL A 138 -15.40 9.02 -2.83
CA VAL A 138 -14.15 8.24 -2.96
C VAL A 138 -13.82 7.99 -4.43
N PHE A 139 -14.81 7.63 -5.25
CA PHE A 139 -14.64 7.38 -6.69
C PHE A 139 -14.18 8.60 -7.51
N LEU A 140 -14.76 9.79 -7.28
CA LEU A 140 -14.36 11.03 -7.97
C LEU A 140 -13.01 11.58 -7.47
N LEU A 141 -12.63 11.30 -6.21
CA LEU A 141 -11.28 11.62 -5.69
C LEU A 141 -10.20 10.71 -6.30
N HIS A 142 -10.54 9.51 -6.80
CA HIS A 142 -9.60 8.59 -7.45
C HIS A 142 -9.34 8.92 -8.94
N LEU A 143 -10.05 9.86 -9.56
CA LEU A 143 -9.76 10.27 -10.96
C LEU A 143 -8.60 11.27 -11.07
N HIS A 144 -8.10 11.78 -9.94
CA HIS A 144 -6.80 12.45 -9.84
C HIS A 144 -5.89 11.61 -8.94
N GLU A 145 -5.55 10.39 -9.38
CA GLU A 145 -4.36 9.75 -8.84
C GLU A 145 -3.14 10.53 -9.34
N GLU A 146 -2.44 11.20 -8.42
CA GLU A 146 -1.08 11.69 -8.67
C GLU A 146 -0.22 10.49 -9.05
N VAL A 147 0.08 10.31 -10.35
CA VAL A 147 1.05 9.31 -10.79
C VAL A 147 2.43 9.77 -10.31
N VAL A 148 2.85 9.24 -9.16
CA VAL A 148 4.19 9.47 -8.61
C VAL A 148 5.16 8.52 -9.31
N ARG A 149 6.09 9.07 -10.09
CA ARG A 149 7.16 8.28 -10.73
C ARG A 149 8.44 8.37 -9.91
N TYR A 150 9.15 7.25 -9.82
CA TYR A 150 10.42 7.11 -9.10
C TYR A 150 11.59 7.00 -10.09
N SER A 151 12.72 7.62 -9.79
CA SER A 151 13.99 7.52 -10.52
C SER A 151 15.16 7.37 -9.55
N VAL A 152 16.25 6.73 -9.98
CA VAL A 152 17.47 6.59 -9.17
C VAL A 152 18.52 7.56 -9.69
N GLY A 153 19.10 8.35 -8.78
CA GLY A 153 20.23 9.25 -9.06
C GLY A 153 21.46 8.86 -8.26
N ILE A 154 22.66 9.08 -8.83
CA ILE A 154 23.94 8.85 -8.15
C ILE A 154 24.73 10.16 -8.13
N ILE A 155 25.09 10.61 -6.92
CA ILE A 155 26.12 11.64 -6.70
C ILE A 155 27.48 10.94 -6.68
N LYS A 156 28.43 11.48 -7.47
CA LYS A 156 29.75 10.90 -7.70
C LYS A 156 30.66 11.03 -6.47
N PRO A 157 31.71 10.19 -6.34
CA PRO A 157 32.59 10.20 -5.18
C PRO A 157 33.29 11.53 -4.90
N ASP A 158 33.67 12.28 -5.93
CA ASP A 158 34.28 13.60 -5.82
C ASP A 158 33.34 14.63 -5.19
N ASP A 159 32.09 14.68 -5.64
CA ASP A 159 31.05 15.54 -5.07
C ASP A 159 30.75 15.22 -3.59
N VAL A 160 30.81 13.92 -3.23
CA VAL A 160 30.64 13.48 -1.83
C VAL A 160 31.84 13.90 -0.98
N LEU A 161 33.05 13.68 -1.47
CA LEU A 161 34.30 14.06 -0.77
C LEU A 161 34.46 15.57 -0.61
N GLU A 162 33.95 16.35 -1.57
CA GLU A 162 33.93 17.82 -1.50
C GLU A 162 32.78 18.36 -0.63
N GLY A 163 31.94 17.49 -0.05
CA GLY A 163 30.86 17.88 0.86
C GLY A 163 29.68 18.57 0.17
N ARG A 164 29.52 18.42 -1.16
CA ARG A 164 28.46 19.09 -1.94
C ARG A 164 27.08 18.42 -1.82
N VAL A 165 26.97 17.29 -1.14
CA VAL A 165 25.75 16.44 -1.11
C VAL A 165 24.47 17.22 -0.76
N GLU A 166 24.48 18.04 0.28
CA GLU A 166 23.28 18.77 0.71
C GLU A 166 22.90 19.91 -0.25
N GLU A 167 23.89 20.58 -0.86
CA GLU A 167 23.67 21.56 -1.91
C GLU A 167 22.96 20.92 -3.11
N ILE A 168 23.39 19.71 -3.48
CA ILE A 168 22.85 18.94 -4.60
C ILE A 168 21.42 18.50 -4.32
N LYS A 169 21.16 17.94 -3.13
CA LYS A 169 19.80 17.57 -2.70
C LYS A 169 18.86 18.76 -2.69
N GLN A 170 19.35 19.94 -2.30
CA GLN A 170 18.53 21.16 -2.30
C GLN A 170 18.18 21.58 -3.73
N LYS A 171 19.14 21.56 -4.66
CA LYS A 171 18.90 21.83 -6.09
C LYS A 171 17.85 20.88 -6.70
N ILE A 172 17.85 19.60 -6.31
CA ILE A 172 16.86 18.62 -6.76
C ILE A 172 15.45 18.99 -6.24
N ARG A 173 15.34 19.39 -4.97
CA ARG A 173 14.07 19.84 -4.38
C ARG A 173 13.55 21.12 -5.03
N ASP A 174 14.44 22.09 -5.26
CA ASP A 174 14.10 23.37 -5.88
C ASP A 174 13.65 23.21 -7.34
N ALA A 175 14.13 22.17 -8.02
CA ALA A 175 13.68 21.76 -9.35
C ALA A 175 12.30 21.05 -9.37
N GLY A 176 11.65 20.91 -8.21
CA GLY A 176 10.32 20.33 -8.08
C GLY A 176 10.29 18.80 -7.97
N PHE A 177 11.41 18.17 -7.61
CA PHE A 177 11.48 16.74 -7.36
C PHE A 177 11.50 16.43 -5.85
N GLY A 178 10.83 15.35 -5.46
CA GLY A 178 10.95 14.78 -4.11
C GLY A 178 12.18 13.89 -4.00
N ILE A 179 12.72 13.74 -2.79
CA ILE A 179 13.77 12.76 -2.48
C ILE A 179 13.23 11.87 -1.36
N GLU A 180 12.94 10.61 -1.69
CA GLU A 180 12.28 9.67 -0.76
C GLU A 180 13.28 8.84 0.04
N ALA A 181 14.45 8.58 -0.54
CA ALA A 181 15.54 7.88 0.13
C ALA A 181 16.89 8.40 -0.37
N ALA A 182 17.88 8.40 0.51
CA ALA A 182 19.23 8.86 0.21
C ALA A 182 20.22 8.08 1.08
N GLU A 183 21.19 7.40 0.48
CA GLU A 183 22.18 6.58 1.20
C GLU A 183 23.58 6.81 0.63
N GLU A 184 24.54 7.03 1.53
CA GLU A 184 25.96 7.08 1.19
C GLU A 184 26.54 5.66 1.25
N LYS A 185 27.13 5.19 0.15
CA LYS A 185 27.74 3.86 0.10
C LYS A 185 28.79 3.71 -0.99
N MET A 186 29.68 2.74 -0.80
CA MET A 186 30.61 2.27 -1.84
C MET A 186 29.85 1.43 -2.87
N LEU A 187 29.96 1.79 -4.16
CA LEU A 187 29.36 1.01 -5.24
C LEU A 187 30.32 -0.07 -5.73
N THR A 188 29.80 -1.26 -6.03
CA THR A 188 30.59 -2.33 -6.66
C THR A 188 30.75 -2.09 -8.15
N GLU A 189 31.78 -2.67 -8.76
CA GLU A 189 31.99 -2.62 -10.21
C GLU A 189 30.77 -3.13 -10.99
N GLU A 190 30.15 -4.22 -10.52
CA GLU A 190 28.91 -4.75 -11.10
C GLU A 190 27.78 -3.72 -11.02
N GLN A 191 27.65 -3.02 -9.89
CA GLN A 191 26.62 -2.00 -9.70
C GLN A 191 26.74 -0.83 -10.68
N ILE A 192 27.96 -0.35 -10.88
CA ILE A 192 28.26 0.74 -11.81
C ILE A 192 28.02 0.29 -13.25
N ARG A 193 28.46 -0.92 -13.63
CA ARG A 193 28.26 -1.45 -14.98
C ARG A 193 26.79 -1.67 -15.33
N VAL A 194 25.97 -2.03 -14.35
CA VAL A 194 24.51 -2.17 -14.53
C VAL A 194 23.83 -0.81 -14.69
N PHE A 195 24.17 0.17 -13.84
CA PHE A 195 23.58 1.52 -13.92
C PHE A 195 24.00 2.26 -15.20
N TYR A 196 25.30 2.23 -15.53
CA TYR A 196 25.85 2.89 -16.72
C TYR A 196 25.95 1.96 -17.94
N ALA A 197 25.08 0.96 -18.05
CA ALA A 197 25.13 -0.01 -19.15
C ALA A 197 25.10 0.63 -20.56
N ARG A 198 24.45 1.79 -20.70
CA ARG A 198 24.40 2.57 -21.95
C ARG A 198 25.74 3.19 -22.36
N ASN A 199 26.68 3.31 -21.42
CA ASN A 199 28.01 3.87 -21.65
C ASN A 199 29.07 2.77 -21.83
N LYS A 200 28.66 1.49 -21.84
CA LYS A 200 29.58 0.33 -21.90
C LYS A 200 30.49 0.34 -23.12
N GLU A 201 30.04 0.94 -24.23
CA GLU A 201 30.78 1.02 -25.49
C GLU A 201 31.76 2.20 -25.54
N GLN A 202 31.79 3.06 -24.51
CA GLN A 202 32.75 4.16 -24.44
C GLN A 202 34.16 3.62 -24.14
N PRO A 203 35.21 4.11 -24.84
CA PRO A 203 36.56 3.57 -24.75
C PRO A 203 37.20 3.73 -23.37
N ASP A 204 36.75 4.72 -22.59
CA ASP A 204 37.19 5.08 -21.24
C ASP A 204 36.28 4.54 -20.12
N PHE A 205 35.27 3.72 -20.47
CA PHE A 205 34.32 3.21 -19.49
C PHE A 205 34.97 2.37 -18.38
N GLY A 206 36.07 1.67 -18.69
CA GLY A 206 36.85 0.94 -17.70
C GLY A 206 37.46 1.84 -16.63
N ASP A 207 38.04 2.97 -17.05
CA ASP A 207 38.64 3.95 -16.14
C ASP A 207 37.56 4.69 -15.33
N PHE A 208 36.39 4.94 -15.94
CA PHE A 208 35.22 5.49 -15.26
C PHE A 208 34.68 4.57 -14.16
N VAL A 209 34.59 3.26 -14.44
CA VAL A 209 34.18 2.27 -13.41
C VAL A 209 35.18 2.28 -12.25
N GLN A 210 36.48 2.30 -12.54
CA GLN A 210 37.50 2.42 -11.49
C GLN A 210 37.33 3.69 -10.68
N PHE A 211 37.09 4.84 -11.32
CA PHE A 211 36.83 6.11 -10.64
C PHE A 211 35.64 6.02 -9.67
N MET A 212 34.51 5.47 -10.11
CA MET A 212 33.30 5.33 -9.30
C MET A 212 33.47 4.35 -8.12
N THR A 213 34.38 3.39 -8.20
CA THR A 213 34.70 2.46 -7.09
C THR A 213 35.70 3.00 -6.07
N ARG A 214 36.36 4.15 -6.32
CA ARG A 214 37.43 4.68 -5.45
C ARG A 214 36.95 5.36 -4.18
N GLY A 215 35.68 5.77 -4.11
CA GLY A 215 35.15 6.50 -2.97
C GLY A 215 33.64 6.36 -2.82
N PRO A 216 33.10 6.85 -1.69
CA PRO A 216 31.68 6.70 -1.38
C PRO A 216 30.84 7.55 -2.35
N CYS A 217 29.80 6.94 -2.93
CA CYS A 217 28.79 7.64 -3.72
C CYS A 217 27.57 7.91 -2.85
N HIS A 218 26.76 8.91 -3.22
CA HIS A 218 25.46 9.14 -2.58
C HIS A 218 24.35 8.76 -3.54
N VAL A 219 23.64 7.66 -3.26
CA VAL A 219 22.54 7.18 -4.10
C VAL A 219 21.23 7.78 -3.61
N LEU A 220 20.42 8.30 -4.53
CA LEU A 220 19.16 8.99 -4.27
C LEU A 220 18.00 8.28 -4.96
N VAL A 221 16.84 8.24 -4.28
CA VAL A 221 15.56 7.90 -4.88
C VAL A 221 14.74 9.18 -5.03
N ILE A 222 14.49 9.55 -6.27
CA ILE A 222 13.89 10.83 -6.65
C ILE A 222 12.46 10.59 -7.15
N THR A 223 11.51 11.43 -6.73
CA THR A 223 10.10 11.37 -7.16
C THR A 223 9.66 12.63 -7.90
N LYS A 224 8.74 12.48 -8.85
CA LYS A 224 8.02 13.62 -9.45
C LYS A 224 6.53 13.36 -9.44
N LYS A 225 5.76 14.31 -8.90
CA LYS A 225 4.30 14.33 -8.91
C LYS A 225 3.82 14.98 -10.22
N GLU A 226 2.73 14.48 -10.81
CA GLU A 226 2.10 14.99 -12.05
C GLU A 226 2.84 14.68 -13.40
N ALA A 227 3.46 13.51 -13.56
CA ALA A 227 4.10 13.15 -14.83
C ALA A 227 3.13 12.42 -15.81
N THR A 228 2.77 13.06 -16.93
CA THR A 228 2.07 12.41 -18.07
C THR A 228 3.02 11.51 -18.85
N ASP A 229 2.64 10.25 -19.10
CA ASP A 229 3.21 9.16 -19.94
C ASP A 229 4.75 9.02 -20.13
N ALA A 230 5.53 10.09 -20.23
CA ALA A 230 6.98 10.14 -20.12
C ALA A 230 7.41 11.23 -19.12
N ILE A 231 8.40 10.97 -18.25
CA ILE A 231 9.20 12.09 -17.71
C ILE A 231 9.82 12.72 -18.96
N PRO A 232 9.67 14.03 -19.22
CA PRO A 232 10.21 14.66 -20.42
C PRO A 232 11.67 14.21 -20.57
N HIS A 233 11.99 13.61 -21.71
CA HIS A 233 13.35 13.19 -21.98
C HIS A 233 14.27 14.40 -21.74
N TRP A 234 15.21 14.29 -20.78
CA TRP A 234 16.26 15.30 -20.52
C TRP A 234 17.08 15.69 -21.77
N LYS A 235 16.90 14.97 -22.88
CA LYS A 235 17.55 15.17 -24.18
C LYS A 235 16.98 16.32 -25.04
N GLU A 236 15.81 16.89 -24.77
CA GLU A 236 15.29 18.03 -25.57
C GLU A 236 16.01 19.36 -25.30
N LEU A 237 17.03 19.37 -24.43
CA LEU A 237 17.84 20.53 -24.06
C LEU A 237 19.21 20.59 -24.77
N ARG A 238 19.39 19.86 -25.88
CA ARG A 238 20.72 19.58 -26.46
C ARG A 238 21.26 20.56 -27.49
N GLU A 239 20.52 21.58 -27.93
CA GLU A 239 20.99 22.40 -29.04
C GLU A 239 21.87 23.59 -28.63
N THR A 240 23.16 23.37 -28.88
CA THR A 240 24.23 24.33 -29.20
C THR A 240 24.95 25.02 -28.04
N SER A 241 26.19 24.58 -27.82
CA SER A 241 27.29 25.49 -27.54
C SER A 241 28.21 25.48 -28.76
N GLU A 242 28.33 26.62 -29.44
CA GLU A 242 29.60 27.01 -30.07
C GLU A 242 29.62 28.54 -30.24
N ARG A 243 30.71 29.15 -29.78
CA ARG A 243 30.98 30.60 -29.80
C ARG A 243 30.98 31.15 -31.24
N SER A 244 30.44 32.35 -31.46
CA SER A 244 31.25 33.58 -31.65
C SER A 244 30.49 34.82 -32.19
N GLN A 245 30.91 36.00 -31.69
CA GLN A 245 30.88 37.37 -32.25
C GLN A 245 29.63 38.32 -32.13
N TRP A 246 29.80 39.31 -31.23
CA TRP A 246 29.61 40.79 -31.35
C TRP A 246 28.24 41.48 -31.64
N LEU A 247 28.00 42.50 -30.79
CA LEU A 247 27.30 43.81 -30.94
C LEU A 247 25.81 44.04 -30.56
N THR A 248 25.69 44.74 -29.41
CA THR A 248 24.94 46.00 -29.13
C THR A 248 23.42 46.01 -28.90
N GLN A 249 23.08 45.97 -27.60
CA GLN A 249 22.38 47.00 -26.82
C GLN A 249 21.56 48.12 -27.53
N CYS A 250 20.33 48.27 -27.03
CA CYS A 250 19.54 49.51 -26.91
C CYS A 250 18.70 50.01 -28.11
N MET A 251 17.39 49.74 -28.07
CA MET A 251 16.33 50.68 -27.59
C MET A 251 14.95 50.18 -28.04
N GLN A 252 14.04 49.82 -27.14
CA GLN A 252 13.14 50.73 -26.41
C GLN A 252 12.57 51.85 -27.28
N TRP A 253 11.44 51.57 -27.94
CA TRP A 253 10.32 52.45 -28.30
C TRP A 253 9.56 51.72 -29.41
N LEU A 254 8.76 50.71 -29.11
CA LEU A 254 7.34 51.01 -29.00
C LEU A 254 6.65 50.10 -27.98
N LYS A 255 6.93 50.48 -26.73
CA LYS A 255 6.13 50.22 -25.54
C LYS A 255 4.69 50.78 -25.64
N TYR A 256 4.12 50.94 -26.84
CA TYR A 256 2.84 51.64 -27.02
C TYR A 256 1.68 50.72 -27.43
N CYS A 257 1.94 49.43 -27.72
CA CYS A 257 0.85 48.48 -28.05
C CYS A 257 0.71 47.31 -27.08
N ILE A 258 1.47 47.32 -25.97
CA ILE A 258 1.08 46.61 -24.73
C ILE A 258 0.14 47.59 -24.04
N THR A 259 -1.16 47.33 -23.92
CA THR A 259 -1.72 46.74 -22.69
C THR A 259 -3.18 46.34 -22.95
N LEU A 260 -3.45 45.07 -23.22
CA LEU A 260 -4.57 44.28 -22.65
C LEU A 260 -4.71 42.91 -23.33
N CYS A 261 -3.62 42.15 -23.46
CA CYS A 261 -3.68 40.70 -23.56
C CYS A 261 -2.30 40.12 -23.21
N LEU A 262 -2.31 39.11 -22.35
CA LEU A 262 -1.19 38.21 -22.00
C LEU A 262 -0.03 38.76 -21.13
N VAL A 263 -0.04 38.20 -19.90
CA VAL A 263 1.07 37.90 -18.97
C VAL A 263 1.67 39.06 -18.16
N ARG A 264 1.63 38.90 -16.83
CA ARG A 264 2.78 39.24 -15.98
C ARG A 264 3.19 38.08 -15.09
N LEU A 265 4.38 37.57 -15.41
CA LEU A 265 5.33 36.85 -14.58
C LEU A 265 6.04 37.80 -13.59
N GLY A 266 6.63 37.21 -12.57
CA GLY A 266 7.91 37.59 -11.97
C GLY A 266 8.32 36.47 -11.02
N GLY A 267 9.48 35.79 -11.06
CA GLY A 267 10.75 36.06 -11.72
C GLY A 267 11.84 36.13 -10.64
N THR A 268 12.59 35.03 -10.43
CA THR A 268 13.92 35.06 -9.82
C THR A 268 14.86 34.18 -10.64
N LYS A 269 16.00 34.77 -10.97
CA LYS A 269 17.13 34.21 -11.71
C LYS A 269 17.90 33.26 -10.80
N GLU A 270 18.15 32.03 -11.26
CA GLU A 270 19.27 31.13 -10.91
C GLU A 270 18.97 29.79 -11.58
N THR A 271 19.26 29.68 -12.87
CA THR A 271 19.12 28.42 -13.62
C THR A 271 20.42 28.13 -14.34
N GLU A 272 21.41 27.71 -13.56
CA GLU A 272 22.63 27.06 -14.06
C GLU A 272 22.66 25.59 -13.58
N SER A 273 22.59 24.68 -14.57
CA SER A 273 23.12 23.30 -14.63
C SER A 273 22.89 22.32 -13.46
N ILE A 274 21.88 21.45 -13.57
CA ILE A 274 21.68 20.25 -12.72
C ILE A 274 22.40 19.01 -13.30
N LEU A 275 22.57 18.94 -14.63
CA LEU A 275 23.18 17.78 -15.32
C LEU A 275 24.70 17.70 -15.19
N SER A 276 25.37 18.66 -14.55
CA SER A 276 26.80 18.53 -14.22
C SER A 276 27.06 17.86 -12.87
N ILE A 277 26.02 17.50 -12.10
CA ILE A 277 26.16 17.19 -10.67
C ILE A 277 25.57 15.84 -10.23
N CYS A 278 24.66 15.24 -11.00
CA CYS A 278 24.07 13.92 -10.70
C CYS A 278 23.80 13.14 -11.98
N ASP A 279 24.22 11.88 -12.00
CA ASP A 279 23.85 10.98 -13.09
C ASP A 279 22.50 10.33 -12.75
N VAL A 280 21.48 10.59 -13.57
CA VAL A 280 20.09 10.14 -13.38
C VAL A 280 19.65 9.30 -14.59
N GLN A 281 18.98 8.17 -14.35
CA GLN A 281 18.52 7.28 -15.42
C GLN A 281 17.00 7.14 -15.45
N ASP A 282 16.38 7.58 -16.55
CA ASP A 282 14.92 7.69 -16.70
C ASP A 282 14.33 6.57 -17.55
N SER A 283 14.17 5.39 -16.96
CA SER A 283 13.42 4.28 -17.56
C SER A 283 12.57 3.63 -16.48
N VAL A 284 11.25 3.55 -16.72
CA VAL A 284 10.26 3.04 -15.75
C VAL A 284 10.54 1.57 -15.39
N GLU A 285 11.07 0.79 -16.34
CA GLU A 285 11.47 -0.59 -16.15
C GLU A 285 12.85 -0.72 -15.47
N ASP A 286 13.79 0.20 -15.76
CA ASP A 286 15.12 0.19 -15.14
C ASP A 286 15.10 0.68 -13.69
N ALA A 287 14.28 1.69 -13.36
CA ALA A 287 14.18 2.24 -12.02
C ALA A 287 13.71 1.19 -11.00
N SER A 288 12.75 0.32 -11.35
CA SER A 288 12.29 -0.74 -10.43
C SER A 288 13.36 -1.79 -10.15
N ARG A 289 14.11 -2.21 -11.19
CA ARG A 289 15.25 -3.15 -11.06
C ARG A 289 16.39 -2.53 -10.26
N GLN A 290 16.68 -1.25 -10.51
CA GLN A 290 17.73 -0.51 -9.83
C GLN A 290 17.37 -0.19 -8.39
N LEU A 291 16.12 0.14 -8.09
CA LEU A 291 15.64 0.33 -6.72
C LEU A 291 15.81 -0.94 -5.91
N ALA A 292 15.40 -2.10 -6.43
CA ALA A 292 15.61 -3.38 -5.74
C ALA A 292 17.10 -3.73 -5.55
N PHE A 293 17.96 -3.26 -6.44
CA PHE A 293 19.38 -3.60 -6.48
C PHE A 293 20.28 -2.65 -5.67
N PHE A 294 19.95 -1.36 -5.64
CA PHE A 294 20.63 -0.36 -4.81
C PHE A 294 19.97 -0.21 -3.44
N PHE A 295 18.67 -0.44 -3.33
CA PHE A 295 17.91 -0.36 -2.09
C PHE A 295 16.98 -1.58 -1.95
N PRO A 296 17.52 -2.77 -1.64
CA PRO A 296 16.72 -3.99 -1.48
C PRO A 296 15.63 -3.89 -0.39
N ASN A 297 15.74 -2.94 0.53
CA ASN A 297 14.75 -2.64 1.57
C ASN A 297 13.77 -1.51 1.18
N PHE A 298 13.95 -0.87 0.02
CA PHE A 298 13.06 0.19 -0.47
C PHE A 298 11.84 -0.45 -1.12
N SER A 299 10.74 -0.47 -0.38
CA SER A 299 9.45 -0.89 -0.90
C SER A 299 8.89 0.23 -1.78
N ILE A 300 9.04 0.10 -3.10
CA ILE A 300 8.13 0.78 -4.02
C ILE A 300 6.75 0.30 -3.59
N LYS A 301 5.83 1.22 -3.29
CA LYS A 301 4.40 0.89 -3.31
C LYS A 301 4.07 0.56 -4.77
N LYS A 302 4.46 -0.64 -5.21
CA LYS A 302 3.79 -1.33 -6.31
C LYS A 302 2.31 -1.24 -5.95
N THR A 303 1.47 -1.03 -6.96
CA THR A 303 0.03 -1.19 -6.87
C THR A 303 -0.29 -2.64 -6.48
N ASP A 304 0.02 -3.01 -5.23
CA ASP A 304 -0.60 -4.10 -4.54
C ASP A 304 -2.06 -3.69 -4.39
N GLU A 305 -2.96 -4.59 -4.76
CA GLU A 305 -4.31 -4.61 -4.20
C GLU A 305 -4.18 -4.21 -2.74
N LYS A 306 -4.77 -3.07 -2.37
CA LYS A 306 -4.55 -2.44 -1.06
C LYS A 306 -5.16 -3.37 -0.01
N VAL A 307 -4.40 -4.36 0.45
CA VAL A 307 -4.84 -5.33 1.46
C VAL A 307 -4.92 -4.54 2.76
N GLU A 308 -6.13 -4.10 3.07
CA GLU A 308 -6.41 -3.37 4.30
C GLU A 308 -6.28 -4.34 5.49
N LYS A 309 -5.72 -3.84 6.60
CA LYS A 309 -5.64 -4.55 7.87
C LYS A 309 -6.69 -3.99 8.83
N THR A 310 -7.36 -4.85 9.58
CA THR A 310 -8.24 -4.48 10.69
C THR A 310 -7.89 -5.26 11.95
N LEU A 311 -8.10 -4.68 13.12
CA LEU A 311 -8.05 -5.42 14.37
C LEU A 311 -9.36 -6.20 14.54
N ALA A 312 -9.27 -7.45 14.96
CA ALA A 312 -10.35 -8.20 15.56
C ALA A 312 -9.91 -8.72 16.93
N LEU A 313 -10.70 -8.42 17.96
CA LEU A 313 -10.39 -8.81 19.33
C LEU A 313 -11.55 -9.67 19.86
N ILE A 314 -11.21 -10.86 20.33
CA ILE A 314 -12.14 -11.85 20.88
C ILE A 314 -11.95 -11.88 22.40
N ARG A 315 -12.98 -11.47 23.13
CA ARG A 315 -12.94 -11.33 24.60
C ARG A 315 -12.89 -12.70 25.30
N PRO A 316 -12.38 -12.78 26.56
CA PRO A 316 -12.11 -14.05 27.24
C PRO A 316 -13.31 -14.99 27.34
N SER A 317 -14.49 -14.46 27.68
CA SER A 317 -15.71 -15.25 27.84
C SER A 317 -16.08 -16.01 26.56
N LEU A 318 -16.07 -15.33 25.40
CA LEU A 318 -16.30 -15.96 24.11
C LEU A 318 -15.16 -16.89 23.68
N LEU A 319 -13.91 -16.49 23.93
CA LEU A 319 -12.75 -17.31 23.57
C LEU A 319 -12.78 -18.67 24.27
N LYS A 320 -13.19 -18.70 25.54
CA LYS A 320 -13.30 -19.93 26.34
C LYS A 320 -14.37 -20.88 25.80
N GLU A 321 -15.54 -20.35 25.41
CA GLU A 321 -16.68 -21.19 25.03
C GLU A 321 -16.70 -21.58 23.53
N ARG A 322 -16.34 -20.67 22.61
CA ARG A 322 -16.65 -20.82 21.18
C ARG A 322 -15.50 -20.48 20.22
N ARG A 323 -14.24 -20.67 20.66
CA ARG A 323 -13.02 -20.44 19.87
C ARG A 323 -13.07 -20.97 18.44
N HIS A 324 -13.32 -22.27 18.28
CA HIS A 324 -13.30 -22.93 16.97
C HIS A 324 -14.35 -22.35 16.02
N SER A 325 -15.55 -22.06 16.56
CA SER A 325 -16.65 -21.53 15.75
C SER A 325 -16.35 -20.14 15.19
N ILE A 326 -15.84 -19.21 16.02
CA ILE A 326 -15.53 -17.86 15.55
C ILE A 326 -14.34 -17.86 14.58
N MET A 327 -13.31 -18.67 14.84
CA MET A 327 -12.15 -18.77 13.96
C MET A 327 -12.52 -19.34 12.59
N GLN A 328 -13.39 -20.36 12.56
CA GLN A 328 -13.89 -20.90 11.30
C GLN A 328 -14.72 -19.85 10.55
N ARG A 329 -15.60 -19.14 11.25
CA ARG A 329 -16.44 -18.11 10.63
C ARG A 329 -15.61 -16.96 10.02
N ILE A 330 -14.52 -16.54 10.65
CA ILE A 330 -13.60 -15.53 10.10
C ILE A 330 -12.97 -16.02 8.79
N LYS A 331 -12.55 -17.29 8.74
CA LYS A 331 -11.97 -17.91 7.54
C LYS A 331 -13.00 -18.07 6.42
N ASP A 332 -14.20 -18.54 6.75
CA ASP A 332 -15.29 -18.74 5.78
C ASP A 332 -15.70 -17.41 5.11
N ASP A 333 -15.51 -16.29 5.80
CA ASP A 333 -15.77 -14.95 5.28
C ASP A 333 -14.61 -14.40 4.43
N GLY A 334 -13.53 -15.18 4.25
CA GLY A 334 -12.42 -14.82 3.36
C GLY A 334 -11.38 -13.88 3.97
N PHE A 335 -11.37 -13.71 5.31
CA PHE A 335 -10.25 -13.02 5.97
C PHE A 335 -9.02 -13.92 6.02
N LYS A 336 -7.86 -13.33 5.73
CA LYS A 336 -6.56 -13.92 6.03
C LYS A 336 -6.08 -13.39 7.38
N ILE A 337 -5.68 -14.27 8.28
CA ILE A 337 -5.10 -13.88 9.56
C ILE A 337 -3.62 -13.58 9.30
N ALA A 338 -3.26 -12.30 9.33
CA ALA A 338 -1.88 -11.87 9.15
C ALA A 338 -1.06 -12.08 10.42
N MET A 339 -1.65 -11.79 11.58
CA MET A 339 -1.04 -11.98 12.90
C MET A 339 -2.09 -12.39 13.91
N GLN A 340 -1.67 -13.12 14.94
CA GLN A 340 -2.52 -13.43 16.09
C GLN A 340 -1.69 -13.44 17.37
N LYS A 341 -2.30 -13.00 18.48
CA LYS A 341 -1.66 -12.97 19.80
C LYS A 341 -2.71 -13.26 20.87
N GLU A 342 -2.42 -14.21 21.75
CA GLU A 342 -3.21 -14.45 22.95
C GLU A 342 -2.53 -13.76 24.14
N ILE A 343 -3.24 -12.85 24.80
CA ILE A 343 -2.71 -12.04 25.90
C ILE A 343 -3.74 -11.90 27.01
N ILE A 344 -3.28 -11.99 28.26
CA ILE A 344 -4.06 -11.57 29.43
C ILE A 344 -3.73 -10.09 29.64
N LEU A 345 -4.73 -9.22 29.48
CA LEU A 345 -4.52 -7.78 29.61
C LEU A 345 -4.51 -7.39 31.08
N SER A 346 -3.57 -6.50 31.45
CA SER A 346 -3.63 -5.84 32.75
C SER A 346 -4.74 -4.78 32.78
N GLU A 347 -5.11 -4.34 33.98
CA GLU A 347 -6.04 -3.21 34.12
C GLU A 347 -5.50 -1.95 33.45
N GLU A 348 -4.20 -1.67 33.61
CA GLU A 348 -3.54 -0.51 32.99
C GLU A 348 -3.60 -0.58 31.45
N GLN A 349 -3.25 -1.72 30.86
CA GLN A 349 -3.31 -1.92 29.41
C GLN A 349 -4.74 -1.79 28.88
N THR A 350 -5.73 -2.30 29.62
CA THR A 350 -7.14 -2.21 29.23
C THR A 350 -7.63 -0.76 29.25
N ARG A 351 -7.24 0.01 30.28
CA ARG A 351 -7.56 1.44 30.39
C ARG A 351 -6.91 2.27 29.29
N GLU A 352 -5.66 1.98 28.97
CA GLU A 352 -4.95 2.64 27.89
C GLU A 352 -5.63 2.36 26.54
N PHE A 353 -5.94 1.10 26.26
CA PHE A 353 -6.57 0.69 25.00
C PHE A 353 -7.99 1.27 24.82
N TYR A 354 -8.81 1.23 25.88
CA TYR A 354 -10.19 1.73 25.85
C TYR A 354 -10.34 3.11 26.48
N LYS A 355 -9.30 3.96 26.43
CA LYS A 355 -9.27 5.28 27.07
C LYS A 355 -10.47 6.16 26.72
N GLU A 356 -10.94 6.11 25.47
CA GLU A 356 -12.10 6.87 25.00
C GLU A 356 -13.43 6.43 25.66
N HIS A 357 -13.46 5.22 26.23
CA HIS A 357 -14.63 4.64 26.88
C HIS A 357 -14.56 4.70 28.41
N GLU A 358 -13.49 5.22 29.00
CA GLU A 358 -13.25 5.17 30.46
C GLU A 358 -14.38 5.81 31.28
N ASN A 359 -15.04 6.84 30.73
CA ASN A 359 -16.13 7.56 31.39
C ASN A 359 -17.54 6.98 31.12
N GLN A 360 -17.64 5.80 30.49
CA GLN A 360 -18.92 5.17 30.19
C GLN A 360 -19.36 4.23 31.32
N ASP A 361 -20.66 4.17 31.61
CA ASP A 361 -21.21 3.36 32.72
C ASP A 361 -20.92 1.85 32.58
N TYR A 362 -20.74 1.36 31.36
CA TYR A 362 -20.41 -0.05 31.09
C TYR A 362 -18.91 -0.36 31.21
N PHE A 363 -18.05 0.65 31.36
CA PHE A 363 -16.60 0.49 31.38
C PHE A 363 -16.08 -0.40 32.52
N PRO A 364 -16.60 -0.32 33.77
CA PRO A 364 -16.17 -1.23 34.84
C PRO A 364 -16.40 -2.71 34.50
N VAL A 365 -17.54 -3.02 33.85
CA VAL A 365 -17.86 -4.38 33.39
C VAL A 365 -16.92 -4.79 32.26
N LEU A 366 -16.62 -3.88 31.34
CA LEU A 366 -15.61 -4.12 30.29
C LEU A 366 -14.25 -4.44 30.88
N LEU A 367 -13.79 -3.65 31.85
CA LEU A 367 -12.51 -3.83 32.51
C LEU A 367 -12.41 -5.21 33.16
N GLU A 368 -13.41 -5.59 33.97
CA GLU A 368 -13.49 -6.92 34.60
C GLU A 368 -13.46 -8.05 33.56
N GLN A 369 -14.20 -7.92 32.46
CA GLN A 369 -14.24 -8.93 31.42
C GLN A 369 -12.89 -9.09 30.71
N MET A 370 -12.20 -7.99 30.41
CA MET A 370 -10.91 -8.02 29.69
C MET A 370 -9.76 -8.56 30.56
N THR A 371 -9.81 -8.36 31.88
CA THR A 371 -8.80 -8.86 32.82
C THR A 371 -9.12 -10.27 33.37
N SER A 372 -10.32 -10.80 33.11
CA SER A 372 -10.77 -12.12 33.59
C SER A 372 -10.04 -13.32 32.98
N GLY A 373 -9.31 -13.13 31.89
CA GLY A 373 -8.64 -14.23 31.21
C GLY A 373 -7.98 -13.85 29.88
N PRO A 374 -7.55 -14.86 29.10
CA PRO A 374 -6.86 -14.63 27.85
C PRO A 374 -7.80 -14.02 26.80
N THR A 375 -7.34 -12.96 26.15
CA THR A 375 -7.98 -12.31 25.00
C THR A 375 -7.21 -12.68 23.74
N LEU A 376 -7.92 -13.04 22.68
CA LEU A 376 -7.30 -13.32 21.38
C LEU A 376 -7.39 -12.10 20.48
N ILE A 377 -6.23 -11.57 20.12
CA ILE A 377 -6.07 -10.43 19.22
C ILE A 377 -5.67 -10.96 17.84
N LEU A 378 -6.37 -10.52 16.79
CA LEU A 378 -6.12 -10.90 15.42
C LEU A 378 -5.91 -9.65 14.56
N ALA A 379 -4.86 -9.66 13.74
CA ALA A 379 -4.71 -8.75 12.62
C ALA A 379 -5.28 -9.44 11.38
N LEU A 380 -6.45 -8.99 10.93
CA LEU A 380 -7.12 -9.57 9.77
C LEU A 380 -6.80 -8.76 8.52
N THR A 381 -6.57 -9.46 7.42
CA THR A 381 -6.27 -8.87 6.11
C THR A 381 -7.32 -9.25 5.09
N ARG A 382 -7.80 -8.25 4.34
CA ARG A 382 -8.75 -8.39 3.25
C ARG A 382 -8.85 -7.08 2.46
N GLU A 383 -9.40 -7.12 1.24
CA GLU A 383 -9.93 -5.92 0.59
C GLU A 383 -11.07 -5.31 1.46
N ASN A 384 -10.99 -4.03 1.78
CA ASN A 384 -11.96 -3.32 2.65
C ASN A 384 -12.19 -4.02 4.01
N ALA A 385 -11.12 -4.57 4.59
CA ALA A 385 -11.16 -5.36 5.82
C ALA A 385 -11.91 -4.67 6.97
N VAL A 386 -11.71 -3.36 7.18
CA VAL A 386 -12.34 -2.62 8.30
C VAL A 386 -13.84 -2.54 8.10
N ALA A 387 -14.27 -2.12 6.91
CA ALA A 387 -15.69 -1.98 6.59
C ALA A 387 -16.40 -3.34 6.64
N HIS A 388 -15.78 -4.37 6.08
CA HIS A 388 -16.38 -5.70 6.05
C HIS A 388 -16.44 -6.34 7.44
N TRP A 389 -15.39 -6.21 8.26
CA TRP A 389 -15.41 -6.74 9.62
C TRP A 389 -16.52 -6.09 10.45
N ARG A 390 -16.71 -4.78 10.32
CA ARG A 390 -17.80 -4.06 10.99
C ARG A 390 -19.18 -4.52 10.57
N ASP A 391 -19.39 -4.77 9.27
CA ASP A 391 -20.68 -5.27 8.77
C ASP A 391 -21.02 -6.64 9.38
N LEU A 392 -20.03 -7.54 9.45
CA LEU A 392 -20.18 -8.83 10.11
C LEU A 392 -20.46 -8.71 11.60
N LEU A 393 -19.76 -7.82 12.29
CA LEU A 393 -19.96 -7.59 13.72
C LEU A 393 -21.39 -7.14 14.00
N GLY A 394 -21.96 -6.28 13.16
CA GLY A 394 -23.27 -5.67 13.36
C GLY A 394 -23.25 -4.55 14.40
N PRO A 395 -24.45 -4.10 14.85
CA PRO A 395 -24.61 -3.01 15.82
C PRO A 395 -23.73 -3.17 17.07
N LYS A 396 -23.34 -2.05 17.70
CA LYS A 396 -22.39 -2.04 18.82
C LYS A 396 -22.94 -2.72 20.07
N THR A 397 -24.23 -2.55 20.36
CA THR A 397 -24.87 -3.16 21.51
C THR A 397 -25.44 -4.52 21.12
N VAL A 398 -25.46 -5.45 22.08
CA VAL A 398 -26.02 -6.79 21.87
C VAL A 398 -27.51 -6.71 21.56
N GLU A 399 -28.23 -5.81 22.23
CA GLU A 399 -29.67 -5.59 22.05
C GLU A 399 -30.01 -5.12 20.63
N ASP A 400 -29.31 -4.09 20.14
CA ASP A 400 -29.51 -3.59 18.77
C ASP A 400 -29.11 -4.65 17.75
N ALA A 401 -28.03 -5.39 18.02
CA ALA A 401 -27.60 -6.48 17.14
C ALA A 401 -28.66 -7.58 17.04
N MET A 402 -29.26 -8.01 18.16
CA MET A 402 -30.34 -9.00 18.15
C MET A 402 -31.60 -8.52 17.43
N LYS A 403 -31.90 -7.21 17.51
CA LYS A 403 -33.11 -6.62 16.91
C LYS A 403 -32.96 -6.35 15.42
N GLU A 404 -31.86 -5.71 15.03
CA GLU A 404 -31.64 -5.20 13.67
C GLU A 404 -30.98 -6.23 12.77
N ASN A 405 -30.03 -7.00 13.29
CA ASN A 405 -29.32 -8.02 12.54
C ASN A 405 -29.03 -9.27 13.38
N PRO A 406 -30.03 -10.15 13.59
CA PRO A 406 -29.89 -11.39 14.36
C PRO A 406 -28.78 -12.32 13.83
N ASN A 407 -28.35 -12.12 12.58
CA ASN A 407 -27.32 -12.93 11.95
C ASN A 407 -25.89 -12.39 12.13
N SER A 408 -25.75 -11.19 12.68
CA SER A 408 -24.46 -10.57 13.01
C SER A 408 -23.67 -11.39 14.02
N LEU A 409 -22.35 -11.21 14.04
CA LEU A 409 -21.48 -11.92 14.97
C LEU A 409 -21.79 -11.53 16.41
N ARG A 410 -22.08 -10.26 16.70
CA ARG A 410 -22.43 -9.83 18.06
C ARG A 410 -23.74 -10.45 18.56
N ALA A 411 -24.74 -10.62 17.69
CA ALA A 411 -25.97 -11.31 18.05
C ALA A 411 -25.72 -12.83 18.26
N LYS A 412 -25.01 -13.49 17.32
CA LYS A 412 -24.77 -14.95 17.36
C LYS A 412 -23.86 -15.40 18.52
N TYR A 413 -22.90 -14.56 18.88
CA TYR A 413 -21.89 -14.84 19.90
C TYR A 413 -22.12 -14.07 21.20
N ALA A 414 -23.33 -13.54 21.41
CA ALA A 414 -23.74 -13.05 22.71
C ALA A 414 -23.61 -14.15 23.77
N VAL A 415 -23.07 -13.81 24.93
CA VAL A 415 -22.95 -14.71 26.08
C VAL A 415 -23.98 -14.28 27.11
N ASN A 416 -24.71 -15.24 27.66
CA ASN A 416 -25.78 -14.99 28.63
C ASN A 416 -25.22 -14.26 29.86
N ASN A 417 -25.99 -13.29 30.38
CA ASN A 417 -25.67 -12.49 31.57
C ASN A 417 -24.48 -11.52 31.43
N ILE A 418 -23.99 -11.25 30.21
CA ILE A 418 -22.98 -10.22 29.96
C ILE A 418 -23.59 -9.13 29.07
N PRO A 419 -23.72 -7.88 29.55
CA PRO A 419 -24.41 -6.82 28.81
C PRO A 419 -23.57 -6.21 27.66
N ILE A 420 -22.29 -6.57 27.57
CA ILE A 420 -21.37 -6.07 26.55
C ILE A 420 -21.14 -7.08 25.44
N ASP A 421 -20.86 -6.59 24.23
CA ASP A 421 -20.52 -7.44 23.10
C ASP A 421 -19.21 -8.21 23.33
N GLN A 422 -19.00 -9.32 22.63
CA GLN A 422 -17.87 -10.21 22.86
C GLN A 422 -16.73 -10.05 21.84
N LEU A 423 -16.93 -9.16 20.86
CA LEU A 423 -16.09 -9.01 19.69
C LEU A 423 -15.84 -7.52 19.42
N HIS A 424 -14.59 -7.10 19.54
CA HIS A 424 -14.17 -5.75 19.17
C HIS A 424 -13.60 -5.74 17.75
N GLY A 425 -13.82 -4.64 17.05
CA GLY A 425 -13.27 -4.39 15.73
C GLY A 425 -13.08 -2.90 15.51
N SER A 426 -12.00 -2.56 14.80
CA SER A 426 -11.64 -1.19 14.50
C SER A 426 -12.76 -0.44 13.80
N SER A 427 -12.96 0.83 14.15
CA SER A 427 -14.05 1.62 13.58
C SER A 427 -13.72 2.30 12.28
N THR A 428 -12.46 2.67 12.11
CA THR A 428 -11.91 3.30 10.91
C THR A 428 -10.53 2.70 10.58
N PRO A 429 -10.00 2.92 9.37
CA PRO A 429 -8.63 2.51 9.02
C PRO A 429 -7.58 3.14 9.93
N ASP A 430 -7.80 4.38 10.38
CA ASP A 430 -6.91 5.06 11.33
C ASP A 430 -6.96 4.39 12.70
N ASP A 431 -8.14 3.98 13.17
CA ASP A 431 -8.28 3.20 14.41
C ASP A 431 -7.58 1.86 14.27
N ALA A 432 -7.77 1.17 13.14
CA ALA A 432 -7.11 -0.09 12.87
C ALA A 432 -5.60 0.04 12.96
N GLN A 433 -5.01 1.09 12.36
CA GLN A 433 -3.57 1.31 12.45
C GLN A 433 -3.11 1.51 13.90
N ARG A 434 -3.78 2.38 14.67
CA ARG A 434 -3.40 2.65 16.08
C ARG A 434 -3.55 1.42 16.95
N GLU A 435 -4.67 0.72 16.82
CA GLU A 435 -4.99 -0.50 17.58
C GLU A 435 -4.05 -1.65 17.23
N LEU A 436 -3.71 -1.83 15.94
CA LEU A 436 -2.73 -2.83 15.50
C LEU A 436 -1.34 -2.49 16.04
N GLN A 437 -0.93 -1.22 16.00
CA GLN A 437 0.36 -0.79 16.55
C GLN A 437 0.44 -1.02 18.07
N PHE A 438 -0.67 -0.87 18.79
CA PHE A 438 -0.74 -1.12 20.23
C PHE A 438 -0.49 -2.60 20.57
N PHE A 439 -1.09 -3.54 19.84
CA PHE A 439 -0.97 -4.97 20.14
C PHE A 439 0.16 -5.70 19.40
N PHE A 440 0.54 -5.18 18.23
CA PHE A 440 1.59 -5.70 17.34
C PHE A 440 2.59 -4.59 17.02
N PRO A 441 3.27 -4.02 18.03
CA PRO A 441 4.33 -3.06 17.77
C PRO A 441 5.44 -3.72 16.95
N GLN A 442 6.18 -2.88 16.21
CA GLN A 442 7.40 -3.33 15.57
C GLN A 442 8.42 -3.67 16.66
N GLU A 443 8.87 -4.90 16.67
CA GLU A 443 9.81 -5.43 17.66
C GLU A 443 11.16 -5.73 17.01
N HIS A 444 12.20 -5.73 17.84
CA HIS A 444 13.53 -6.20 17.48
C HIS A 444 13.87 -7.43 18.32
N THR A 445 14.37 -8.48 17.70
CA THR A 445 14.85 -9.67 18.40
C THR A 445 16.25 -10.04 17.97
N LEU A 446 17.03 -10.62 18.90
CA LEU A 446 18.32 -11.19 18.59
C LEU A 446 18.11 -12.57 17.96
N ALA A 447 18.73 -12.80 16.80
CA ALA A 447 18.84 -14.10 16.19
C ALA A 447 20.31 -14.49 16.04
N LEU A 448 20.63 -15.73 16.34
CA LEU A 448 21.98 -16.26 16.19
C LEU A 448 21.92 -17.60 15.47
N ILE A 449 22.71 -17.75 14.40
CA ILE A 449 22.99 -19.02 13.74
C ILE A 449 24.28 -19.57 14.35
N LYS A 450 24.19 -20.74 14.98
CA LYS A 450 25.29 -21.41 15.68
C LYS A 450 26.38 -21.85 14.69
N PRO A 451 27.64 -21.99 15.12
CA PRO A 451 28.76 -22.26 14.22
C PRO A 451 28.56 -23.47 13.30
N ALA A 452 28.05 -24.58 13.84
CA ALA A 452 27.82 -25.81 13.09
C ALA A 452 26.82 -25.63 11.93
N ALA A 453 25.76 -24.83 12.12
CA ALA A 453 24.78 -24.53 11.08
C ALA A 453 25.22 -23.38 10.17
N ALA A 454 25.88 -22.36 10.72
CA ALA A 454 26.44 -21.26 9.93
C ALA A 454 27.43 -21.77 8.87
N LYS A 455 28.24 -22.78 9.22
CA LYS A 455 29.19 -23.39 8.29
C LYS A 455 28.56 -24.09 7.08
N LYS A 456 27.32 -24.59 7.19
CA LYS A 456 26.69 -25.45 6.18
C LYS A 456 25.44 -24.87 5.54
N HIS A 457 24.67 -24.08 6.28
CA HIS A 457 23.29 -23.70 5.97
C HIS A 457 23.00 -22.22 6.23
N LYS A 458 24.03 -21.37 6.32
CA LYS A 458 23.86 -19.93 6.58
C LYS A 458 22.87 -19.29 5.61
N ASP A 459 23.09 -19.46 4.31
CA ASP A 459 22.29 -18.80 3.28
C ASP A 459 20.85 -19.33 3.25
N ASP A 460 20.66 -20.64 3.43
CA ASP A 460 19.34 -21.28 3.52
C ASP A 460 18.53 -20.72 4.71
N ILE A 461 19.16 -20.62 5.87
CA ILE A 461 18.52 -20.08 7.09
C ILE A 461 18.21 -18.60 6.92
N MET A 462 19.12 -17.81 6.35
CA MET A 462 18.90 -16.40 6.07
C MET A 462 17.76 -16.18 5.05
N GLN A 463 17.64 -17.05 4.05
CA GLN A 463 16.54 -17.01 3.11
C GLN A 463 15.21 -17.30 3.81
N LYS A 464 15.16 -18.33 4.66
CA LYS A 464 13.96 -18.62 5.48
C LYS A 464 13.55 -17.45 6.38
N VAL A 465 14.52 -16.74 6.98
CA VAL A 465 14.24 -15.54 7.78
C VAL A 465 13.56 -14.46 6.93
N LYS A 466 14.06 -14.22 5.71
CA LYS A 466 13.46 -13.24 4.78
C LYS A 466 12.08 -13.67 4.30
N ASP A 467 11.92 -14.94 3.92
CA ASP A 467 10.66 -15.51 3.45
C ASP A 467 9.57 -15.47 4.54
N ALA A 468 9.99 -15.59 5.81
CA ALA A 468 9.11 -15.40 6.97
C ALA A 468 8.78 -13.92 7.26
N GLY A 469 9.24 -12.98 6.43
CA GLY A 469 8.92 -11.55 6.51
C GLY A 469 9.73 -10.76 7.54
N PHE A 470 10.86 -11.29 8.03
CA PHE A 470 11.74 -10.51 8.89
C PHE A 470 12.64 -9.58 8.08
N THR A 471 12.80 -8.36 8.58
CA THR A 471 13.86 -7.46 8.11
C THR A 471 15.11 -7.70 8.94
N ILE A 472 16.24 -7.97 8.29
CA ILE A 472 17.54 -8.09 8.96
C ILE A 472 18.12 -6.68 9.10
N SER A 473 17.96 -6.06 10.26
CA SER A 473 18.42 -4.68 10.51
C SER A 473 19.93 -4.58 10.67
N LYS A 474 20.57 -5.60 11.27
CA LYS A 474 22.02 -5.71 11.39
C LYS A 474 22.44 -7.17 11.29
N ILE A 475 23.63 -7.40 10.75
CA ILE A 475 24.25 -8.71 10.68
C ILE A 475 25.73 -8.59 11.02
N LYS A 476 26.26 -9.57 11.77
CA LYS A 476 27.67 -9.70 12.11
C LYS A 476 28.04 -11.17 12.13
N GLU A 477 29.15 -11.52 11.50
CA GLU A 477 29.73 -12.87 11.59
C GLU A 477 30.98 -12.80 12.47
N GLU A 478 30.99 -13.58 13.55
CA GLU A 478 32.04 -13.48 14.58
C GLU A 478 32.26 -14.81 15.29
N ALA A 479 33.53 -15.18 15.47
CA ALA A 479 33.91 -16.29 16.33
C ALA A 479 33.88 -15.82 17.78
N LEU A 480 32.95 -16.37 18.57
CA LEU A 480 32.80 -16.01 19.98
C LEU A 480 33.97 -16.56 20.79
N THR A 481 34.55 -15.73 21.66
CA THR A 481 35.51 -16.25 22.65
C THR A 481 34.79 -17.07 23.72
N ARG A 482 35.54 -17.89 24.46
CA ARG A 482 34.97 -18.67 25.57
C ARG A 482 34.31 -17.76 26.61
N GLU A 483 34.91 -16.62 26.91
CA GLU A 483 34.40 -15.62 27.85
C GLU A 483 33.08 -15.05 27.36
N MET A 484 32.99 -14.67 26.08
CA MET A 484 31.75 -14.17 25.47
C MET A 484 30.64 -15.23 25.50
N ALA A 485 30.93 -16.47 25.10
CA ALA A 485 29.95 -17.55 25.11
C ALA A 485 29.48 -17.91 26.53
N THR A 486 30.39 -17.92 27.50
CA THR A 486 30.08 -18.14 28.93
C THR A 486 29.16 -17.05 29.47
N GLN A 487 29.44 -15.79 29.14
CA GLN A 487 28.61 -14.66 29.56
C GLN A 487 27.24 -14.69 28.88
N PHE A 488 27.20 -15.04 27.60
CA PHE A 488 25.97 -15.14 26.81
C PHE A 488 25.02 -16.21 27.36
N TYR A 489 25.56 -17.36 27.77
CA TYR A 489 24.78 -18.47 28.34
C TYR A 489 24.80 -18.53 29.88
N LYS A 490 25.11 -17.42 30.57
CA LYS A 490 25.29 -17.40 32.03
C LYS A 490 24.13 -18.03 32.82
N ASP A 491 22.90 -17.91 32.32
CA ASP A 491 21.69 -18.45 32.97
C ASP A 491 21.61 -19.98 32.90
N HIS A 492 22.54 -20.62 32.20
CA HIS A 492 22.70 -22.08 32.15
C HIS A 492 23.91 -22.56 32.95
N LYS A 493 24.65 -21.66 33.61
CA LYS A 493 25.82 -22.02 34.41
C LYS A 493 25.42 -23.02 35.52
N GLY A 494 26.21 -24.09 35.65
CA GLY A 494 25.97 -25.17 36.60
C GLY A 494 25.08 -26.31 36.07
N LYS A 495 24.48 -26.18 34.88
CA LYS A 495 23.82 -27.30 34.21
C LYS A 495 24.85 -28.25 33.59
N PRO A 496 24.60 -29.59 33.56
CA PRO A 496 25.59 -30.57 33.11
C PRO A 496 26.02 -30.41 31.64
N PHE A 497 25.18 -29.76 30.83
CA PHE A 497 25.45 -29.49 29.41
C PHE A 497 26.14 -28.15 29.13
N PHE A 498 26.36 -27.31 30.14
CA PHE A 498 26.84 -25.93 29.97
C PHE A 498 28.21 -25.86 29.28
N GLU A 499 29.18 -26.64 29.76
CA GLU A 499 30.54 -26.64 29.21
C GLU A 499 30.58 -27.14 27.75
N GLN A 500 29.72 -28.11 27.43
CA GLN A 500 29.60 -28.63 26.07
C GLN A 500 28.98 -27.56 25.14
N LEU A 501 27.93 -26.87 25.60
CA LEU A 501 27.32 -25.76 24.87
C LEU A 501 28.32 -24.64 24.60
N VAL A 502 29.10 -24.23 25.60
CA VAL A 502 30.14 -23.21 25.43
C VAL A 502 31.18 -23.67 24.40
N THR A 503 31.59 -24.94 24.46
CA THR A 503 32.53 -25.52 23.50
C THR A 503 31.98 -25.41 22.08
N CYS A 504 30.75 -25.89 21.83
CA CYS A 504 30.10 -25.80 20.51
C CYS A 504 30.01 -24.37 19.96
N MET A 505 29.82 -23.37 20.83
CA MET A 505 29.70 -21.97 20.44
C MET A 505 31.05 -21.32 20.09
N THR A 506 32.15 -21.91 20.55
CA THR A 506 33.53 -21.45 20.30
C THR A 506 34.24 -22.20 19.16
N GLU A 507 33.59 -23.20 18.56
CA GLU A 507 34.16 -24.03 17.49
C GLU A 507 34.32 -23.30 16.14
N GLY A 508 33.68 -22.14 15.97
CA GLY A 508 33.76 -21.37 14.74
C GLY A 508 32.93 -20.08 14.77
N PRO A 509 32.86 -19.37 13.63
CA PRO A 509 32.07 -18.14 13.52
C PRO A 509 30.57 -18.43 13.63
N SER A 510 29.88 -17.64 14.45
CA SER A 510 28.42 -17.55 14.50
C SER A 510 27.94 -16.37 13.65
N VAL A 511 26.73 -16.49 13.09
CA VAL A 511 26.08 -15.35 12.41
C VAL A 511 25.06 -14.75 13.37
N ILE A 512 25.29 -13.51 13.77
CA ILE A 512 24.49 -12.76 14.73
C ILE A 512 23.69 -11.72 13.95
N MET A 513 22.39 -11.67 14.19
CA MET A 513 21.46 -10.80 13.48
C MET A 513 20.54 -10.08 14.45
N ILE A 514 20.18 -8.84 14.11
CA ILE A 514 19.03 -8.15 14.70
C ILE A 514 17.90 -8.27 13.68
N LEU A 515 16.85 -8.99 14.05
CA LEU A 515 15.66 -9.17 13.22
C LEU A 515 14.58 -8.20 13.66
N THR A 516 13.87 -7.63 12.69
CA THR A 516 12.82 -6.65 12.90
C THR A 516 11.56 -7.10 12.19
N LYS A 517 10.47 -7.20 12.94
CA LYS A 517 9.13 -7.58 12.48
C LYS A 517 8.11 -7.17 13.54
N GLU A 518 6.84 -7.04 13.17
CA GLU A 518 5.76 -7.00 14.17
C GLU A 518 5.75 -8.35 14.90
N ASN A 519 5.68 -8.35 16.24
CA ASN A 519 5.73 -9.58 17.06
C ASN A 519 7.01 -10.44 16.81
N ALA A 520 8.15 -9.78 16.55
CA ALA A 520 9.38 -10.41 16.10
C ALA A 520 9.87 -11.53 17.03
N VAL A 521 9.75 -11.36 18.35
CA VAL A 521 10.25 -12.36 19.31
C VAL A 521 9.49 -13.67 19.16
N GLU A 522 8.16 -13.62 19.18
CA GLU A 522 7.31 -14.81 19.13
C GLU A 522 7.38 -15.48 17.74
N GLU A 523 7.31 -14.70 16.67
CA GLU A 523 7.44 -15.18 15.29
C GLU A 523 8.80 -15.86 15.07
N TRP A 524 9.88 -15.32 15.64
CA TRP A 524 11.21 -15.91 15.51
C TRP A 524 11.27 -17.23 16.26
N ARG A 525 10.68 -17.32 17.45
CA ARG A 525 10.58 -18.56 18.23
C ARG A 525 9.77 -19.62 17.51
N GLN A 526 8.66 -19.24 16.88
CA GLN A 526 7.86 -20.16 16.07
C GLN A 526 8.65 -20.66 14.87
N LEU A 527 9.38 -19.79 14.17
CA LEU A 527 10.23 -20.15 13.04
C LEU A 527 11.40 -21.05 13.44
N MET A 528 12.00 -20.82 14.61
CA MET A 528 13.04 -21.68 15.18
C MET A 528 12.51 -23.07 15.53
N GLY A 529 11.32 -23.17 16.11
CA GLY A 529 10.74 -24.41 16.61
C GLY A 529 11.29 -24.86 17.97
N PRO A 530 10.83 -26.02 18.48
CA PRO A 530 11.28 -26.57 19.76
C PRO A 530 12.80 -26.76 19.86
N THR A 531 13.37 -26.61 21.06
CA THR A 531 14.83 -26.72 21.28
C THR A 531 15.39 -28.08 20.94
N ASP A 532 14.60 -29.14 21.18
CA ASP A 532 14.91 -30.52 20.82
C ASP A 532 14.58 -30.76 19.33
N PRO A 533 15.57 -31.11 18.49
CA PRO A 533 15.36 -31.37 17.07
C PRO A 533 14.37 -32.48 16.75
N GLU A 534 14.30 -33.55 17.56
CA GLU A 534 13.40 -34.67 17.29
C GLU A 534 11.95 -34.25 17.56
N LEU A 535 11.72 -33.55 18.67
CA LEU A 535 10.42 -32.93 18.95
C LEU A 535 10.06 -31.88 17.88
N ALA A 536 11.04 -31.12 17.38
CA ALA A 536 10.82 -30.15 16.32
C ALA A 536 10.40 -30.84 15.01
N LYS A 537 11.01 -31.97 14.63
CA LYS A 537 10.60 -32.76 13.45
C LYS A 537 9.17 -33.29 13.56
N GLU A 538 8.76 -33.70 14.75
CA GLU A 538 7.41 -34.21 15.00
C GLU A 538 6.35 -33.10 15.00
N THR A 539 6.60 -32.01 15.72
CA THR A 539 5.59 -30.96 15.99
C THR A 539 5.62 -29.79 15.01
N SER A 540 6.80 -29.49 14.46
CA SER A 540 7.06 -28.34 13.57
C SER A 540 8.10 -28.70 12.50
N PRO A 541 7.81 -29.64 11.57
CA PRO A 541 8.78 -30.16 10.59
C PRO A 541 9.38 -29.09 9.68
N GLU A 542 8.68 -27.98 9.48
CA GLU A 542 9.15 -26.83 8.69
C GLU A 542 10.00 -25.82 9.50
N SER A 543 10.23 -26.07 10.79
CA SER A 543 11.06 -25.18 11.62
C SER A 543 12.54 -25.27 11.27
N ILE A 544 13.29 -24.22 11.59
CA ILE A 544 14.74 -24.19 11.35
C ILE A 544 15.44 -25.32 12.12
N ARG A 545 15.02 -25.60 13.35
CA ARG A 545 15.60 -26.67 14.16
C ARG A 545 15.29 -28.06 13.61
N ALA A 546 14.08 -28.29 13.09
CA ALA A 546 13.76 -29.57 12.46
C ALA A 546 14.64 -29.87 11.24
N GLN A 547 14.96 -28.84 10.45
CA GLN A 547 15.65 -29.00 9.16
C GLN A 547 17.17 -28.96 9.26
N PHE A 548 17.74 -28.14 10.15
CA PHE A 548 19.17 -27.83 10.15
C PHE A 548 19.91 -28.19 11.45
N ALA A 549 19.21 -28.63 12.49
CA ALA A 549 19.87 -29.06 13.72
C ALA A 549 20.63 -30.38 13.53
N GLN A 550 21.77 -30.51 14.22
CA GLN A 550 22.51 -31.77 14.27
C GLN A 550 22.13 -32.58 15.51
N ASP A 551 22.01 -31.91 16.65
CA ASP A 551 21.63 -32.48 17.95
C ASP A 551 21.09 -31.37 18.87
N ILE A 552 20.76 -31.72 20.13
CA ILE A 552 20.18 -30.80 21.10
C ILE A 552 21.11 -29.64 21.49
N LEU A 553 22.43 -29.82 21.46
CA LEU A 553 23.42 -28.79 21.78
C LEU A 553 23.73 -27.93 20.54
N SER A 554 23.75 -28.56 19.37
CA SER A 554 23.94 -27.96 18.04
C SER A 554 22.63 -27.82 17.27
N ASN A 555 21.63 -27.24 17.94
CA ASN A 555 20.29 -27.07 17.40
C ASN A 555 20.14 -25.91 16.41
N ALA A 556 21.16 -25.65 15.59
CA ALA A 556 21.21 -24.63 14.53
C ALA A 556 21.10 -23.15 14.93
N VAL A 557 20.09 -22.75 15.72
CA VAL A 557 19.76 -21.34 15.97
C VAL A 557 19.36 -21.05 17.42
N HIS A 558 19.62 -19.81 17.84
CA HIS A 558 19.24 -19.23 19.13
C HIS A 558 18.50 -17.90 18.93
N GLY A 559 17.65 -17.54 19.90
CA GLY A 559 16.98 -16.25 19.93
C GLY A 559 16.53 -15.85 21.32
N SER A 560 16.21 -14.57 21.47
CA SER A 560 15.75 -14.00 22.74
C SER A 560 14.50 -14.70 23.28
N SER A 561 14.39 -14.72 24.61
CA SER A 561 13.22 -15.23 25.33
C SER A 561 12.07 -14.23 25.42
N ASN A 562 12.36 -12.94 25.29
CA ASN A 562 11.48 -11.80 25.53
C ASN A 562 11.95 -10.56 24.78
#